data_AF-A0A7N1A740-F1
#
_entry.id   AF-A0A7N1A740-F1
#
_cell.length_a   1.000
_cell.length_b   1.000
_cell.length_c   1.000
_cell.angle_alpha   90.00
_cell.angle_beta   90.00
_cell.angle_gamma   90.00
#
_symmetry.space_group_name_H-M   'P 1'
#
loop_
_entity.id
_entity.type
_entity.pdbx_description
1 polymer ?
#
loop_
_entity_poly.entity_id
_entity_poly.type
_entity_poly.pdbx_seq_one_letter_code
_entity_poly.pdbx_strand_id
1 'polypeptide(L)'
;MANPLMLDDVFHYSHEHFTNSALLDTRGNKIKVGRMRYFGSAEDLSSYTQDIIRREILDAAADPTPRILSKRLETRCKRKANHFFHLAKIYEPYVFYKAWFDNSNTENLMEEMSIEEERRFGFNLRKIEWEDYFLNVHIPGLRRHVLRK
;
A
#
# COMPACT_ATOMS: atom_id res chain seq x y z
N MET A 1 -11.00 -16.43 15.22
CA MET A 1 -10.20 -15.25 14.86
C MET A 1 -9.14 -14.93 15.88
N ALA A 2 -7.92 -15.40 15.63
CA ALA A 2 -6.74 -14.99 16.39
C ALA A 2 -5.89 -14.01 15.56
N ASN A 3 -5.32 -13.01 16.24
CA ASN A 3 -4.32 -12.08 15.69
C ASN A 3 -4.72 -11.35 14.38
N PRO A 4 -5.81 -10.57 14.37
CA PRO A 4 -6.24 -9.85 13.18
C PRO A 4 -5.19 -8.84 12.69
N LEU A 5 -4.98 -8.79 11.38
CA LEU A 5 -4.21 -7.75 10.70
C LEU A 5 -5.16 -6.79 10.00
N MET A 6 -5.13 -5.52 10.38
CA MET A 6 -5.91 -4.49 9.71
C MET A 6 -5.16 -3.91 8.53
N LEU A 7 -5.89 -3.49 7.49
CA LEU A 7 -5.29 -2.78 6.37
C LEU A 7 -4.61 -1.47 6.82
N ASP A 8 -5.16 -0.80 7.84
CA ASP A 8 -4.53 0.37 8.47
C ASP A 8 -3.15 0.04 9.06
N ASP A 9 -3.00 -1.11 9.73
CA ASP A 9 -1.72 -1.55 10.29
C ASP A 9 -0.67 -1.73 9.18
N VAL A 10 -1.05 -2.37 8.06
CA VAL A 10 -0.15 -2.58 6.91
C VAL A 10 0.39 -1.25 6.38
N PHE A 11 -0.48 -0.25 6.23
CA PHE A 11 -0.07 1.08 5.76
C PHE A 11 0.71 1.86 6.82
N HIS A 12 0.38 1.67 8.10
CA HIS A 12 1.13 2.24 9.22
C HIS A 12 2.58 1.73 9.22
N TYR A 13 2.79 0.41 9.24
CA TYR A 13 4.13 -0.19 9.20
C TYR A 13 4.89 0.18 7.93
N SER A 14 4.19 0.24 6.79
CA SER A 14 4.80 0.72 5.54
C SER A 14 5.31 2.15 5.66
N HIS A 15 4.49 3.06 6.18
CA HIS A 15 4.86 4.45 6.37
C HIS A 15 6.05 4.58 7.34
N GLU A 16 6.04 3.87 8.46
CA GLU A 16 7.13 3.86 9.42
C GLU A 16 8.44 3.38 8.78
N HIS A 17 8.42 2.23 8.11
CA HIS A 17 9.60 1.68 7.44
C HIS A 17 10.20 2.69 6.45
N PHE A 18 9.40 3.31 5.58
CA PHE A 18 9.91 4.25 4.58
C PHE A 18 10.25 5.63 5.14
N THR A 19 9.73 5.98 6.31
CA THR A 19 10.17 7.18 7.04
C THR A 19 11.57 6.98 7.61
N ASN A 20 11.81 5.82 8.23
CA ASN A 20 13.10 5.46 8.84
C ASN A 20 14.15 5.08 7.79
N SER A 21 13.74 4.44 6.70
CA SER A 21 14.57 3.93 5.60
C SER A 21 14.02 4.38 4.24
N ALA A 22 14.14 5.68 3.98
CA ALA A 22 13.66 6.30 2.75
C ALA A 22 14.28 5.66 1.50
N LEU A 23 13.45 5.49 0.47
CA LEU A 23 13.94 5.19 -0.88
C LEU A 23 14.61 6.41 -1.49
N LEU A 24 15.56 6.18 -2.39
CA LEU A 24 16.23 7.25 -3.12
C LEU A 24 15.60 7.39 -4.51
N ASP A 25 15.38 8.62 -4.94
CA ASP A 25 15.01 8.93 -6.32
C ASP A 25 16.20 8.68 -7.27
N THR A 26 15.98 8.85 -8.58
CA THR A 26 17.05 8.70 -9.58
C THR A 26 18.19 9.70 -9.46
N ARG A 27 18.04 10.72 -8.60
CA ARG A 27 19.03 11.77 -8.30
C ARG A 27 19.68 11.58 -6.93
N GLY A 28 19.38 10.48 -6.23
CA GLY A 28 19.92 10.21 -4.89
C GLY A 28 19.20 10.93 -3.75
N ASN A 29 18.10 11.63 -4.02
CA ASN A 29 17.34 12.33 -2.98
C ASN A 29 16.39 11.38 -2.26
N LYS A 30 16.25 11.54 -0.93
CA LYS A 30 15.28 10.79 -0.14
C LYS A 30 13.85 11.12 -0.58
N ILE A 31 13.10 10.08 -0.95
CA ILE A 31 11.67 10.18 -1.24
C ILE A 31 10.93 10.33 0.09
N LYS A 32 10.21 11.44 0.26
CA LYS A 32 9.33 11.64 1.40
C LYS A 32 8.03 10.89 1.18
N VAL A 33 7.73 9.94 2.06
CA VAL A 33 6.45 9.23 2.07
C VAL A 33 5.51 9.95 3.04
N GLY A 34 4.33 10.32 2.56
CA GLY A 34 3.28 10.89 3.41
C GLY A 34 2.40 9.77 3.98
N ARG A 35 1.72 10.03 5.10
CA ARG A 35 0.69 9.11 5.62
C ARG A 35 -0.42 8.93 4.59
N MET A 36 -0.84 7.68 4.39
CA MET A 36 -1.95 7.38 3.50
C MET A 36 -3.25 7.93 4.08
N ARG A 37 -4.11 8.45 3.21
CA ARG A 37 -5.48 8.82 3.57
C ARG A 37 -6.41 7.65 3.32
N TYR A 38 -7.23 7.33 4.30
CA TYR A 38 -8.26 6.31 4.18
C TYR A 38 -9.58 6.91 3.68
N PHE A 39 -10.33 6.11 2.93
CA PHE A 39 -11.64 6.46 2.39
C PHE A 39 -12.64 5.40 2.81
N GLY A 40 -13.89 5.80 3.05
CA GLY A 40 -14.94 4.87 3.45
C GLY A 40 -15.52 4.06 2.29
N SER A 41 -15.32 4.55 1.06
CA SER A 41 -15.87 3.99 -0.17
C SER A 41 -14.96 4.29 -1.38
N ALA A 42 -15.19 3.56 -2.47
CA ALA A 42 -14.54 3.82 -3.75
C ALA A 42 -14.97 5.17 -4.34
N GLU A 43 -16.23 5.57 -4.12
CA GLU A 43 -16.79 6.85 -4.54
C GLU A 43 -16.07 8.03 -3.88
N ASP A 44 -15.79 7.94 -2.57
CA ASP A 44 -15.08 8.97 -1.82
C ASP A 44 -13.64 9.13 -2.32
N LEU A 45 -12.94 8.00 -2.48
CA LEU A 45 -11.59 7.97 -3.07
C LEU A 45 -11.61 8.57 -4.48
N SER A 46 -12.62 8.23 -5.27
CA SER A 46 -12.74 8.69 -6.65
C SER A 46 -12.93 10.20 -6.73
N SER A 47 -13.88 10.72 -5.95
CA SER A 47 -14.21 12.14 -5.86
C SER A 47 -13.01 12.96 -5.40
N TYR A 48 -12.33 12.52 -4.32
CA TYR A 48 -11.13 13.16 -3.82
C TYR A 48 -10.01 13.25 -4.87
N THR A 49 -9.79 12.16 -5.60
CA THR A 49 -8.74 12.09 -6.63
C THR A 49 -9.07 12.99 -7.82
N GLN A 50 -10.33 13.02 -8.26
CA GLN A 50 -10.78 13.95 -9.31
C GLN A 50 -10.55 15.41 -8.90
N ASP A 51 -10.82 15.77 -7.65
CA ASP A 51 -10.61 17.13 -7.15
C ASP A 51 -9.13 17.52 -7.09
N ILE A 52 -8.23 16.59 -6.71
CA ILE A 52 -6.78 16.84 -6.81
C ILE A 52 -6.39 17.12 -8.25
N ILE A 53 -6.82 16.29 -9.19
CA ILE A 53 -6.48 16.45 -10.61
C ILE A 53 -7.01 17.78 -11.14
N ARG A 54 -8.24 18.16 -10.78
CA ARG A 54 -8.81 19.46 -11.16
C ARG A 54 -7.95 20.61 -10.63
N ARG A 55 -7.56 20.58 -9.35
CA ARG A 55 -6.70 21.61 -8.75
C ARG A 55 -5.34 21.70 -9.44
N GLU A 56 -4.65 20.58 -9.64
CA GLU A 56 -3.36 20.53 -10.33
C GLU A 56 -3.42 21.07 -11.76
N ILE A 57 -4.51 20.81 -12.48
CA ILE A 57 -4.73 21.36 -13.83
C ILE A 57 -4.94 22.87 -13.78
N LEU A 58 -5.71 23.38 -12.81
CA LEU A 58 -5.94 24.81 -12.63
C LEU A 58 -4.65 25.55 -12.27
N ASP A 59 -3.85 25.00 -11.36
CA ASP A 59 -2.56 25.57 -10.95
C ASP A 59 -1.58 25.60 -12.13
N ALA A 60 -1.51 24.53 -12.92
CA ALA A 60 -0.68 24.48 -14.13
C ALA A 60 -1.15 25.43 -15.24
N ALA A 61 -2.43 25.81 -15.26
CA ALA A 61 -2.97 26.78 -16.21
C ALA A 61 -2.66 28.24 -15.83
N ALA A 62 -2.38 28.51 -14.55
CA ALA A 62 -1.95 29.81 -14.06
C ALA A 62 -0.44 30.07 -14.23
N ASP A 63 0.34 29.03 -14.54
CA ASP A 63 1.78 29.09 -14.72
C ASP A 63 2.16 29.70 -16.11
N PRO A 64 3.06 30.70 -16.18
CA PRO A 64 3.54 31.29 -17.44
C PRO A 64 4.35 30.32 -18.36
N THR A 65 4.51 29.06 -17.97
CA THR A 65 5.17 28.01 -18.74
C THR A 65 4.56 27.82 -20.15
N PRO A 66 5.38 27.59 -21.22
CA PRO A 66 4.88 27.42 -22.58
C PRO A 66 3.76 26.37 -22.72
N ARG A 67 2.67 26.74 -23.41
CA ARG A 67 1.45 25.91 -23.60
C ARG A 67 1.70 24.46 -24.05
N ILE A 68 2.76 24.20 -24.81
CA ILE A 68 3.12 22.85 -25.28
C ILE A 68 3.66 22.01 -24.12
N LEU A 69 4.46 22.60 -23.23
CA LEU A 69 5.00 21.94 -22.05
C LEU A 69 3.89 21.68 -21.02
N SER A 70 2.98 22.64 -20.80
CA SER A 70 1.83 22.45 -19.90
C SER A 70 0.90 21.35 -20.38
N LYS A 71 0.58 21.29 -21.69
CA LYS A 71 -0.27 20.22 -22.26
C LYS A 71 0.35 18.82 -22.15
N ARG A 72 1.69 18.72 -22.31
CA ARG A 72 2.41 17.45 -22.11
C ARG A 72 2.39 17.01 -20.65
N LEU A 73 2.58 17.95 -19.71
CA LEU A 73 2.50 17.69 -18.28
C LEU A 73 1.09 17.24 -17.88
N GLU A 74 0.06 17.96 -18.32
CA GLU A 74 -1.35 17.63 -18.11
C GLU A 74 -1.68 16.21 -18.58
N THR A 75 -1.25 15.85 -19.79
CA THR A 75 -1.46 14.51 -20.36
C THR A 75 -0.79 13.44 -19.51
N ARG A 76 0.43 13.70 -19.01
CA ARG A 76 1.17 12.77 -18.13
C ARG A 76 0.46 12.60 -16.78
N CYS A 77 -0.02 13.69 -16.19
CA CYS A 77 -0.77 13.67 -14.94
C CYS A 77 -2.08 12.89 -15.10
N LYS A 78 -2.86 13.16 -16.17
CA LYS A 78 -4.07 12.40 -16.52
C LYS A 78 -3.81 10.90 -16.69
N ARG A 79 -2.73 10.52 -17.38
CA ARG A 79 -2.37 9.09 -17.53
C ARG A 79 -2.05 8.43 -16.21
N LYS A 80 -1.26 9.08 -15.34
CA LYS A 80 -0.95 8.57 -14.00
C LYS A 80 -2.22 8.43 -13.16
N ALA A 81 -3.06 9.45 -13.13
CA ALA A 81 -4.34 9.43 -12.45
C ALA A 81 -5.22 8.26 -12.91
N ASN A 82 -5.41 8.11 -14.21
CA ASN A 82 -6.20 7.01 -14.77
C ASN A 82 -5.65 5.63 -14.38
N HIS A 83 -4.33 5.49 -14.33
CA HIS A 83 -3.70 4.26 -13.85
C HIS A 83 -4.00 4.01 -12.36
N PHE A 84 -3.90 5.02 -11.50
CA PHE A 84 -4.29 4.91 -10.09
C PHE A 84 -5.76 4.54 -9.93
N PHE A 85 -6.68 5.18 -10.66
CA PHE A 85 -8.11 4.84 -10.63
C PHE A 85 -8.36 3.40 -11.06
N HIS A 86 -7.67 2.95 -12.11
CA HIS A 86 -7.81 1.58 -12.59
C HIS A 86 -7.36 0.57 -11.53
N LEU A 87 -6.24 0.81 -10.86
CA LEU A 87 -5.78 -0.01 -9.74
C LEU A 87 -6.78 0.04 -8.58
N ALA A 88 -7.24 1.22 -8.19
CA ALA A 88 -8.23 1.37 -7.13
C ALA A 88 -9.50 0.55 -7.40
N LYS A 89 -9.97 0.52 -8.66
CA LYS A 89 -11.12 -0.29 -9.08
C LYS A 89 -10.85 -1.78 -9.08
N ILE A 90 -9.66 -2.23 -9.49
CA ILE A 90 -9.26 -3.64 -9.42
C ILE A 90 -9.18 -4.11 -7.96
N TYR A 91 -8.64 -3.26 -7.09
CA TYR A 91 -8.43 -3.59 -5.68
C TYR A 91 -9.61 -3.23 -4.78
N GLU A 92 -10.65 -2.58 -5.32
CA GLU A 92 -11.86 -2.20 -4.62
C GLU A 92 -12.45 -3.32 -3.74
N PRO A 93 -12.68 -4.56 -4.26
CA PRO A 93 -13.24 -5.65 -3.44
C PRO A 93 -12.28 -6.19 -2.38
N TYR A 94 -11.02 -5.77 -2.36
CA TYR A 94 -10.06 -6.16 -1.33
C TYR A 94 -9.91 -5.06 -0.27
N VAL A 95 -10.02 -3.79 -0.67
CA VAL A 95 -9.80 -2.62 0.19
C VAL A 95 -11.07 -2.20 0.91
N PHE A 96 -12.23 -2.27 0.25
CA PHE A 96 -13.51 -1.80 0.82
C PHE A 96 -14.41 -2.94 1.30
N TYR A 97 -13.98 -4.19 1.16
CA TYR A 97 -14.71 -5.33 1.67
C TYR A 97 -14.57 -5.42 3.19
N LYS A 98 -15.67 -5.11 3.88
CA LYS A 98 -15.75 -5.12 5.35
C LYS A 98 -16.01 -6.54 5.86
N ALA A 99 -15.05 -7.44 5.66
CA ALA A 99 -15.12 -8.78 6.21
C ALA A 99 -13.86 -9.14 6.98
N TRP A 100 -14.07 -10.07 7.88
CA TRP A 100 -13.05 -10.71 8.69
C TRP A 100 -12.74 -12.06 8.06
N PHE A 101 -11.47 -12.29 7.71
CA PHE A 101 -11.04 -13.59 7.25
C PHE A 101 -10.74 -14.45 8.46
N ASP A 102 -11.64 -15.38 8.75
CA ASP A 102 -11.48 -16.29 9.87
C ASP A 102 -10.38 -17.33 9.59
N ASN A 103 -9.61 -17.63 10.63
CA ASN A 103 -8.49 -18.54 10.58
C ASN A 103 -8.76 -19.88 11.29
N SER A 104 -9.99 -20.17 11.73
CA SER A 104 -10.28 -21.33 12.59
C SER A 104 -9.91 -22.66 11.94
N ASN A 105 -10.10 -22.81 10.62
CA ASN A 105 -9.67 -24.02 9.91
C ASN A 105 -8.14 -24.22 9.97
N THR A 106 -7.39 -23.13 9.85
CA THR A 106 -5.93 -23.18 10.00
C THR A 106 -5.53 -23.48 11.44
N GLU A 107 -6.24 -22.95 12.43
CA GLU A 107 -6.01 -23.28 13.84
C GLU A 107 -6.29 -24.75 14.12
N ASN A 108 -7.41 -25.31 13.62
CA ASN A 108 -7.73 -26.72 13.78
C ASN A 108 -6.65 -27.63 13.16
N LEU A 109 -6.20 -27.31 11.94
CA LEU A 109 -5.11 -28.04 11.30
C LEU A 109 -3.81 -27.97 12.13
N MET A 110 -3.55 -26.83 12.77
CA MET A 110 -2.39 -26.70 13.64
C MET A 110 -2.52 -27.52 14.93
N GLU A 111 -3.72 -27.59 15.50
CA GLU A 111 -4.01 -28.39 16.70
C GLU A 111 -3.92 -29.91 16.43
N GLU A 112 -4.16 -30.33 15.20
CA GLU A 112 -4.02 -31.73 14.77
C GLU A 112 -2.56 -32.15 14.49
N MET A 113 -1.62 -31.19 14.39
CA MET A 113 -0.21 -31.52 14.11
C MET A 113 0.48 -32.20 15.30
N SER A 114 1.35 -33.15 14.99
CA SER A 114 2.34 -33.66 15.96
C SER A 114 3.38 -32.59 16.32
N ILE A 115 4.09 -32.79 17.44
CA ILE A 115 5.17 -31.89 17.88
C ILE A 115 6.29 -31.81 16.81
N GLU A 116 6.58 -32.92 16.14
CA GLU A 116 7.55 -32.99 15.04
C GLU A 116 7.12 -32.15 13.84
N GLU A 117 5.83 -32.21 13.47
CA GLU A 117 5.26 -31.43 12.37
C GLU A 117 5.21 -29.94 12.70
N GLU A 118 4.79 -29.57 13.91
CA GLU A 118 4.76 -28.17 14.36
C GLU A 118 6.17 -27.55 14.29
N ARG A 119 7.18 -28.28 14.77
CA ARG A 119 8.59 -27.85 14.71
C ARG A 119 9.10 -27.70 13.28
N ARG A 120 8.63 -28.54 12.36
CA ARG A 120 9.07 -28.52 10.95
C ARG A 120 8.37 -27.43 10.13
N PHE A 121 7.09 -27.18 10.37
CA PHE A 121 6.32 -26.18 9.64
C PHE A 121 6.61 -24.75 10.10
N GLY A 122 6.84 -24.55 11.41
CA GLY A 122 7.21 -23.26 11.99
C GLY A 122 6.18 -22.14 11.80
N PHE A 123 4.95 -22.47 11.43
CA PHE A 123 3.88 -21.53 11.12
C PHE A 123 2.91 -21.45 12.29
N ASN A 124 2.83 -20.29 12.94
CA ASN A 124 1.86 -20.06 14.01
C ASN A 124 1.28 -18.64 13.93
N LEU A 125 0.05 -18.54 13.46
CA LEU A 125 -0.66 -17.28 13.26
C LEU A 125 -0.81 -16.46 14.54
N ARG A 126 -0.91 -17.11 15.71
CA ARG A 126 -1.04 -16.43 17.01
C ARG A 126 0.25 -15.78 17.48
N LYS A 127 1.40 -16.22 16.94
CA LYS A 127 2.73 -15.77 17.34
C LYS A 127 3.31 -14.72 16.38
N ILE A 128 2.59 -14.35 15.32
CA ILE A 128 3.08 -13.35 14.38
C ILE A 128 2.98 -11.97 15.02
N GLU A 129 4.13 -11.39 15.33
CA GLU A 129 4.28 -9.97 15.65
C GLU A 129 4.21 -9.19 14.33
N TRP A 130 3.03 -8.66 13.96
CA TRP A 130 2.82 -8.03 12.66
C TRP A 130 3.77 -6.86 12.39
N GLU A 131 4.04 -6.04 13.41
CA GLU A 131 4.97 -4.92 13.31
C GLU A 131 6.39 -5.40 12.94
N ASP A 132 6.95 -6.35 13.71
CA ASP A 132 8.27 -6.93 13.43
C ASP A 132 8.30 -7.59 12.05
N TYR A 133 7.27 -8.39 11.73
CA TYR A 133 7.17 -9.04 10.43
C TYR A 133 7.20 -8.02 9.28
N PHE A 134 6.42 -6.94 9.34
CA PHE A 134 6.40 -5.96 8.25
C PHE A 134 7.69 -5.13 8.18
N LEU A 135 8.15 -4.61 9.32
CA LEU A 135 9.29 -3.70 9.39
C LEU A 135 10.62 -4.39 9.09
N ASN A 136 10.81 -5.63 9.60
CA ASN A 136 12.09 -6.32 9.62
C ASN A 136 12.17 -7.52 8.66
N VAL A 137 11.05 -8.10 8.23
CA VAL A 137 11.02 -9.26 7.33
C VAL A 137 10.45 -8.92 5.95
N HIS A 138 9.18 -8.52 5.89
CA HIS A 138 8.40 -8.38 4.66
C HIS A 138 8.90 -7.24 3.77
N ILE A 139 8.91 -6.00 4.27
CA ILE A 139 9.32 -4.84 3.46
C ILE A 139 10.81 -4.92 3.08
N PRO A 140 11.75 -5.27 4.00
CA PRO A 140 13.14 -5.53 3.62
C PRO A 140 13.28 -6.62 2.55
N GLY A 141 12.51 -7.70 2.64
CA GLY A 141 12.46 -8.76 1.63
C GLY A 141 12.01 -8.25 0.27
N LEU A 142 10.91 -7.49 0.22
CA LEU A 142 10.42 -6.84 -1.00
C LEU A 142 11.49 -5.91 -1.60
N ARG A 143 12.17 -5.12 -0.78
CA ARG A 143 13.24 -4.23 -1.23
C ARG A 143 14.40 -5.01 -1.85
N ARG A 144 14.79 -6.12 -1.24
CA ARG A 144 15.92 -6.94 -1.69
C ARG A 144 15.61 -7.71 -2.97
N HIS A 145 14.38 -8.19 -3.13
CA HIS A 145 14.05 -9.17 -4.17
C HIS A 145 13.13 -8.65 -5.28
N VAL A 146 12.33 -7.62 -5.03
CA VAL A 146 11.34 -7.09 -5.99
C VAL A 146 11.71 -5.69 -6.46
N LEU A 147 12.10 -4.79 -5.55
CA LEU A 147 12.34 -3.38 -5.88
C LEU A 147 13.75 -3.10 -6.41
N ARG A 148 14.61 -4.12 -6.56
CA ARG A 148 15.91 -3.94 -7.20
C ARG A 148 15.71 -3.59 -8.69
N LYS A 149 16.22 -2.42 -9.05
CA LYS A 149 16.58 -2.07 -10.42
C LYS A 149 17.88 -2.77 -10.82
#